data_AF-A0A4R1RNV0-F1
#
_entry.id   AF-A0A4R1RNV0-F1
#
_cell.length_a   1.000
_cell.length_b   1.000
_cell.length_c   1.000
_cell.angle_alpha   90.00
_cell.angle_beta   90.00
_cell.angle_gamma   90.00
#
_symmetry.space_group_name_H-M   'P 1'
#
loop_
_entity.id
_entity.type
_entity.pdbx_description
1 polymer ?
#
loop_
_entity_poly.entity_id
_entity_poly.type
_entity_poly.pdbx_seq_one_letter_code
_entity_poly.pdbx_strand_id
1 'polypeptide(L)'
;MKTLVTALFLLVSTLLLAQEINQLDANGKNHGVWKKNFENTKVLRYEGAFSHGKEIGLFKFYKNIKNKAVLTATKEFNENNNKAYVKFFTSTGKVVSEGLMDGKKYIGEWKYYQKTNDKLLTLERYNDFGILHGERTVYYPNGQIAEKQTYKNGKLDGVSVVYSNTNVLLSEVIYVNGELHGYSKYYSPKAELVAEGLYKNDKKDGIWKYYKDGKLTEEKDFTYIPQYIKKTP
;
A
#
# COMPACT_ATOMS: atom_id res chain seq x y z
N MET A 1 -66.40 -33.66 -3.40
CA MET A 1 -65.09 -33.72 -2.73
C MET A 1 -64.24 -32.54 -3.17
N LYS A 2 -64.09 -31.52 -2.33
CA LYS A 2 -63.09 -30.45 -2.48
C LYS A 2 -62.37 -30.36 -1.14
N THR A 3 -61.15 -30.86 -1.08
CA THR A 3 -60.29 -30.81 0.12
C THR A 3 -59.73 -29.40 0.27
N LEU A 4 -60.13 -28.75 1.35
CA LEU A 4 -59.62 -27.45 1.80
C LEU A 4 -58.23 -27.68 2.41
N VAL A 5 -57.17 -27.23 1.74
CA VAL A 5 -55.82 -27.24 2.32
C VAL A 5 -55.64 -25.92 3.07
N THR A 6 -55.72 -25.97 4.39
CA THR A 6 -55.34 -24.87 5.28
C THR A 6 -53.81 -24.78 5.32
N ALA A 7 -53.26 -23.77 4.66
CA ALA A 7 -51.84 -23.42 4.78
C ALA A 7 -51.60 -22.78 6.15
N LEU A 8 -50.95 -23.52 7.04
CA LEU A 8 -50.48 -23.03 8.33
C LEU A 8 -49.21 -22.18 8.10
N PHE A 9 -49.36 -20.87 8.08
CA PHE A 9 -48.21 -19.95 8.11
C PHE A 9 -47.55 -20.01 9.49
N LEU A 10 -46.44 -20.75 9.59
CA LEU A 10 -45.53 -20.69 10.73
C LEU A 10 -44.79 -19.35 10.69
N LEU A 11 -45.29 -18.41 11.49
CA LEU A 11 -44.63 -17.14 11.77
C LEU A 11 -43.41 -17.43 12.67
N VAL A 12 -42.24 -17.67 12.07
CA VAL A 12 -40.98 -17.78 12.81
C VAL A 12 -40.60 -16.38 13.29
N SER A 13 -41.00 -16.05 14.52
CA SER A 13 -40.50 -14.88 15.22
C SER A 13 -39.06 -15.12 15.64
N THR A 14 -38.10 -14.57 14.91
CA THR A 14 -36.72 -14.49 15.39
C THR A 14 -36.71 -13.50 16.56
N LEU A 15 -36.79 -14.02 17.78
CA LEU A 15 -36.45 -13.28 18.99
C LEU A 15 -34.96 -12.95 18.90
N LEU A 16 -34.64 -11.74 18.42
CA LEU A 16 -33.32 -11.14 18.58
C LEU A 16 -33.16 -10.86 20.08
N LEU A 17 -32.66 -11.84 20.83
CA LEU A 17 -32.15 -11.58 22.17
C LEU A 17 -31.04 -10.54 22.03
N ALA A 18 -31.21 -9.39 22.68
CA ALA A 18 -30.17 -8.37 22.72
C ALA A 18 -28.93 -9.00 23.35
N GLN A 19 -27.89 -9.23 22.54
CA GLN A 19 -26.64 -9.76 23.05
C GLN A 19 -26.03 -8.73 24.03
N GLU A 20 -25.66 -9.19 25.22
CA GLU A 20 -24.96 -8.33 26.16
C GLU A 20 -23.57 -7.92 25.62
N ILE A 21 -23.17 -6.67 25.86
CA ILE A 21 -21.94 -6.09 25.34
C ILE A 21 -20.85 -6.15 26.42
N ASN A 22 -19.60 -6.38 26.00
CA ASN A 22 -18.41 -6.45 26.85
C ASN A 22 -18.39 -7.66 27.80
N GLN A 23 -18.79 -8.82 27.30
CA GLN A 23 -18.82 -10.05 28.07
C GLN A 23 -17.46 -10.77 28.10
N LEU A 24 -17.22 -11.50 29.18
CA LEU A 24 -16.08 -12.41 29.35
C LEU A 24 -16.55 -13.87 29.22
N ASP A 25 -15.68 -14.74 28.69
CA ASP A 25 -15.89 -16.18 28.73
C ASP A 25 -15.58 -16.78 30.11
N ALA A 26 -15.79 -18.08 30.26
CA ALA A 26 -15.53 -18.82 31.50
C ALA A 26 -14.07 -18.73 32.00
N ASN A 27 -13.12 -18.34 31.13
CA ASN A 27 -11.71 -18.17 31.47
C ASN A 27 -11.34 -16.68 31.69
N GLY A 28 -12.33 -15.79 31.75
CA GLY A 28 -12.12 -14.36 31.92
C GLY A 28 -11.58 -13.64 30.67
N LYS A 29 -11.72 -14.23 29.48
CA LYS A 29 -11.29 -13.60 28.22
C LYS A 29 -12.45 -12.93 27.50
N ASN A 30 -12.19 -11.85 26.76
CA ASN A 30 -13.21 -11.14 25.99
C ASN A 30 -13.97 -12.08 25.03
N HIS A 31 -15.30 -12.05 25.08
CA HIS A 31 -16.17 -12.84 24.21
C HIS A 31 -17.43 -12.04 23.80
N GLY A 32 -17.91 -12.25 22.58
CA GLY A 32 -19.07 -11.55 22.03
C GLY A 32 -18.76 -10.13 21.55
N VAL A 33 -19.78 -9.27 21.49
CA VAL A 33 -19.66 -7.89 21.02
C VAL A 33 -19.01 -7.02 22.10
N TRP A 34 -18.06 -6.19 21.68
CA TRP A 34 -17.33 -5.28 22.55
C TRP A 34 -17.39 -3.86 22.04
N LYS A 35 -17.60 -2.92 22.95
CA LYS A 35 -17.59 -1.48 22.71
C LYS A 35 -16.83 -0.77 23.81
N LYS A 36 -15.91 0.11 23.43
CA LYS A 36 -15.14 0.93 24.37
C LYS A 36 -15.26 2.40 23.99
N ASN A 37 -15.51 3.25 24.98
CA ASN A 37 -15.53 4.70 24.82
C ASN A 37 -14.15 5.31 25.13
N PHE A 38 -13.94 6.56 24.69
CA PHE A 38 -12.83 7.38 25.18
C PHE A 38 -13.03 7.70 26.66
N GLU A 39 -11.93 7.74 27.40
CA GLU A 39 -11.92 8.00 28.84
C GLU A 39 -12.67 9.28 29.19
N ASN A 40 -13.51 9.23 30.22
CA ASN A 40 -14.36 10.34 30.69
C ASN A 40 -15.30 10.92 29.62
N THR A 41 -15.65 10.15 28.58
CA THR A 41 -16.61 10.58 27.55
C THR A 41 -17.59 9.47 27.19
N LYS A 42 -18.68 9.86 26.52
CA LYS A 42 -19.60 8.92 25.85
C LYS A 42 -19.20 8.63 24.40
N VAL A 43 -18.04 9.12 23.96
CA VAL A 43 -17.61 9.00 22.56
C VAL A 43 -17.02 7.62 22.33
N LEU A 44 -17.57 6.88 21.38
CA LEU A 44 -17.08 5.54 21.02
C LEU A 44 -15.64 5.64 20.50
N ARG A 45 -14.75 4.78 21.02
CA ARG A 45 -13.35 4.64 20.61
C ARG A 45 -13.17 3.45 19.69
N TYR A 46 -13.79 2.31 20.00
CA TYR A 46 -13.89 1.19 19.08
C TYR A 46 -15.12 0.33 19.37
N GLU A 47 -15.56 -0.40 18.35
CA GLU A 47 -16.47 -1.53 18.47
C GLU A 47 -15.97 -2.72 17.62
N GLY A 48 -16.25 -3.94 18.06
CA GLY A 48 -15.87 -5.17 17.36
C GLY A 48 -16.36 -6.41 18.11
N ALA A 49 -15.92 -7.59 17.71
CA ALA A 49 -16.29 -8.84 18.36
C ALA A 49 -15.06 -9.65 18.76
N PHE A 50 -15.15 -10.34 19.89
CA PHE A 50 -14.12 -11.25 20.35
C PHE A 50 -14.67 -12.68 20.46
N SER A 51 -13.81 -13.66 20.22
CA SER A 51 -14.07 -15.06 20.56
C SER A 51 -12.88 -15.59 21.36
N HIS A 52 -13.11 -15.86 22.65
CA HIS A 52 -12.10 -16.38 23.58
C HIS A 52 -10.81 -15.53 23.64
N GLY A 53 -10.99 -14.21 23.64
CA GLY A 53 -9.91 -13.21 23.64
C GLY A 53 -9.32 -12.90 22.27
N LYS A 54 -9.68 -13.63 21.20
CA LYS A 54 -9.25 -13.37 19.83
C LYS A 54 -10.20 -12.37 19.15
N GLU A 55 -9.68 -11.34 18.50
CA GLU A 55 -10.48 -10.46 17.65
C GLU A 55 -11.04 -11.23 16.45
N ILE A 56 -12.34 -11.08 16.19
CA ILE A 56 -13.03 -11.70 15.06
C ILE A 56 -13.90 -10.70 14.32
N GLY A 57 -14.07 -10.92 13.01
CA GLY A 57 -14.91 -10.09 12.16
C GLY A 57 -14.43 -8.66 12.04
N LEU A 58 -15.38 -7.73 11.91
CA LEU A 58 -15.11 -6.31 11.68
C LEU A 58 -14.96 -5.53 12.98
N PHE A 59 -13.78 -4.94 13.18
CA PHE A 59 -13.55 -3.88 14.14
C PHE A 59 -13.61 -2.51 13.46
N LYS A 60 -14.21 -1.55 14.15
CA LYS A 60 -14.26 -0.15 13.77
C LYS A 60 -13.56 0.69 14.83
N PHE A 61 -12.71 1.60 14.40
CA PHE A 61 -11.92 2.48 15.26
C PHE A 61 -12.21 3.95 14.96
N TYR A 62 -12.45 4.71 16.01
CA TYR A 62 -12.92 6.08 15.93
C TYR A 62 -11.91 7.04 16.57
N LYS A 63 -11.86 8.28 16.09
CA LYS A 63 -11.26 9.42 16.79
C LYS A 63 -12.36 10.28 17.41
N ASN A 64 -12.08 10.86 18.58
CA ASN A 64 -12.94 11.89 19.15
C ASN A 64 -12.61 13.24 18.52
N ILE A 65 -13.50 13.76 17.68
CA ILE A 65 -13.37 15.08 17.06
C ILE A 65 -14.57 15.91 17.47
N LYS A 66 -14.34 16.98 18.25
CA LYS A 66 -15.40 17.85 18.77
C LYS A 66 -16.53 17.06 19.47
N ASN A 67 -16.15 16.12 20.33
CA ASN A 67 -17.06 15.23 21.07
C ASN A 67 -17.92 14.31 20.20
N LYS A 68 -17.44 13.99 18.99
CA LYS A 68 -18.11 13.07 18.04
C LYS A 68 -17.14 11.94 17.66
N ALA A 69 -17.68 10.73 17.56
CA ALA A 69 -16.93 9.57 17.10
C ALA A 69 -16.82 9.62 15.57
N VAL A 70 -15.61 9.83 15.06
CA VAL A 70 -15.33 9.87 13.62
C VAL A 70 -14.58 8.60 13.25
N LEU A 71 -15.15 7.77 12.36
CA LEU A 71 -14.53 6.54 11.90
C LEU A 71 -13.22 6.86 11.19
N THR A 72 -12.13 6.20 11.59
CA THR A 72 -10.79 6.43 11.01
C THR A 72 -10.08 5.17 10.57
N ALA A 73 -10.49 4.01 11.08
CA ALA A 73 -10.01 2.73 10.57
C ALA A 73 -11.04 1.62 10.75
N THR A 74 -10.98 0.64 9.86
CA THR A 74 -11.61 -0.67 10.05
C THR A 74 -10.56 -1.76 9.98
N LYS A 75 -10.74 -2.84 10.76
CA LYS A 75 -9.95 -4.07 10.65
C LYS A 75 -10.90 -5.24 10.53
N GLU A 76 -10.82 -5.98 9.44
CA GLU A 76 -11.59 -7.20 9.21
C GLU A 76 -10.66 -8.40 9.38
N PHE A 77 -10.81 -9.11 10.50
CA PHE A 77 -9.95 -10.22 10.87
C PHE A 77 -10.32 -11.48 10.09
N ASN A 78 -9.31 -12.17 9.56
CA ASN A 78 -9.48 -13.47 8.93
C ASN A 78 -9.74 -14.55 10.01
N GLU A 79 -10.72 -15.42 9.77
CA GLU A 79 -11.09 -16.47 10.73
C GLU A 79 -9.93 -17.44 11.02
N ASN A 80 -9.09 -17.70 10.00
CA ASN A 80 -8.08 -18.76 10.01
C ASN A 80 -6.72 -18.33 10.59
N ASN A 81 -6.46 -17.03 10.74
CA ASN A 81 -5.19 -16.53 11.27
C ASN A 81 -5.37 -15.21 12.03
N ASN A 82 -4.30 -14.48 12.32
CA ASN A 82 -4.33 -13.19 13.02
C ASN A 82 -4.17 -12.00 12.05
N LYS A 83 -4.29 -12.24 10.75
CA LYS A 83 -4.19 -11.20 9.72
C LYS A 83 -5.54 -10.50 9.60
N ALA A 84 -5.49 -9.21 9.28
CA ALA A 84 -6.68 -8.41 9.09
C ALA A 84 -6.56 -7.57 7.82
N TYR A 85 -7.64 -7.49 7.05
CA TYR A 85 -7.77 -6.49 6.01
C TYR A 85 -8.12 -5.15 6.65
N VAL A 86 -7.34 -4.12 6.37
CA VAL A 86 -7.43 -2.83 7.06
C VAL A 86 -7.75 -1.74 6.05
N LYS A 87 -8.70 -0.87 6.40
CA LYS A 87 -8.96 0.38 5.67
C LYS A 87 -8.77 1.55 6.61
N PHE A 88 -8.11 2.59 6.13
CA PHE A 88 -8.00 3.88 6.82
C PHE A 88 -8.86 4.91 6.10
N PHE A 89 -9.46 5.83 6.87
CA PHE A 89 -10.42 6.81 6.37
C PHE A 89 -10.02 8.24 6.73
N THR A 90 -10.37 9.19 5.85
CA THR A 90 -10.42 10.62 6.21
C THR A 90 -11.51 10.87 7.25
N SER A 91 -11.51 12.06 7.85
CA SER A 91 -12.60 12.50 8.73
C SER A 91 -13.96 12.62 8.03
N THR A 92 -13.98 12.65 6.70
CA THR A 92 -15.19 12.67 5.87
C THR A 92 -15.64 11.27 5.45
N GLY A 93 -14.93 10.21 5.87
CA GLY A 93 -15.28 8.82 5.56
C GLY A 93 -14.74 8.29 4.23
N LYS A 94 -13.87 9.03 3.54
CA LYS A 94 -13.23 8.55 2.31
C LYS A 94 -12.03 7.65 2.63
N VAL A 95 -11.89 6.52 1.93
CA VAL A 95 -10.74 5.63 2.12
C VAL A 95 -9.46 6.33 1.65
N VAL A 96 -8.43 6.36 2.49
CA VAL A 96 -7.10 6.92 2.16
C VAL A 96 -6.10 5.84 1.79
N SER A 97 -6.21 4.68 2.43
CA SER A 97 -5.37 3.52 2.14
C SER A 97 -6.00 2.25 2.67
N GLU A 98 -5.63 1.13 2.08
CA GLU A 98 -6.06 -0.19 2.52
C GLU A 98 -5.10 -1.30 2.11
N GLY A 99 -5.18 -2.42 2.81
CA GLY A 99 -4.42 -3.62 2.50
C GLY A 99 -4.42 -4.60 3.65
N LEU A 100 -3.63 -5.66 3.52
CA LEU A 100 -3.54 -6.71 4.53
C LEU A 100 -2.49 -6.35 5.59
N MET A 101 -2.81 -6.61 6.85
CA MET A 101 -1.90 -6.45 7.98
C MET A 101 -1.73 -7.75 8.76
N ASP A 102 -0.51 -8.01 9.22
CA ASP A 102 -0.22 -8.97 10.28
C ASP A 102 0.23 -8.20 11.52
N GLY A 103 -0.66 -8.10 12.52
CA GLY A 103 -0.50 -7.23 13.68
C GLY A 103 -0.35 -5.76 13.30
N LYS A 104 0.89 -5.25 13.31
CA LYS A 104 1.25 -3.87 12.94
C LYS A 104 1.94 -3.73 11.58
N LYS A 105 2.27 -4.85 10.93
CA LYS A 105 3.04 -4.87 9.67
C LYS A 105 2.08 -4.91 8.48
N TYR A 106 2.35 -4.11 7.45
CA TYR A 106 1.70 -4.28 6.15
C TYR A 106 2.28 -5.52 5.46
N ILE A 107 1.43 -6.33 4.84
CA ILE A 107 1.87 -7.55 4.14
C ILE A 107 1.12 -7.65 2.82
N GLY A 108 1.78 -8.19 1.79
CA GLY A 108 1.21 -8.27 0.45
C GLY A 108 0.95 -6.88 -0.14
N GLU A 109 -0.17 -6.74 -0.84
CA GLU A 109 -0.51 -5.49 -1.52
C GLU A 109 -1.10 -4.45 -0.56
N TRP A 110 -0.63 -3.22 -0.71
CA TRP A 110 -1.14 -2.05 -0.01
C TRP A 110 -1.44 -0.93 -1.00
N LYS A 111 -2.64 -0.38 -0.92
CA LYS A 111 -3.18 0.63 -1.83
C LYS A 111 -3.33 1.96 -1.12
N TYR A 112 -2.97 3.04 -1.80
CA TYR A 112 -3.23 4.41 -1.40
C TYR A 112 -4.11 5.09 -2.45
N TYR A 113 -5.02 5.94 -2.01
CA TYR A 113 -5.99 6.61 -2.88
C TYR A 113 -5.73 8.11 -2.97
N GLN A 114 -6.10 8.69 -4.12
CA GLN A 114 -6.04 10.13 -4.34
C GLN A 114 -6.95 10.88 -3.36
N LYS A 115 -6.52 12.06 -2.90
CA LYS A 115 -7.37 12.89 -2.05
C LYS A 115 -8.59 13.42 -2.82
N THR A 116 -8.39 13.76 -4.09
CA THR A 116 -9.37 14.46 -4.94
C THR A 116 -10.40 13.55 -5.61
N ASN A 117 -10.06 12.28 -5.86
CA ASN A 117 -10.95 11.30 -6.50
C ASN A 117 -10.65 9.88 -5.98
N ASP A 118 -11.41 8.87 -6.40
CA ASP A 118 -11.27 7.50 -5.86
C ASP A 118 -10.26 6.64 -6.62
N LYS A 119 -9.40 7.26 -7.45
CA LYS A 119 -8.33 6.56 -8.17
C LYS A 119 -7.15 6.27 -7.25
N LEU A 120 -6.33 5.29 -7.65
CA LEU A 120 -5.09 4.97 -6.95
C LEU A 120 -4.11 6.15 -7.04
N LEU A 121 -3.38 6.34 -5.94
CA LEU A 121 -2.20 7.19 -5.85
C LEU A 121 -0.93 6.33 -5.92
N THR A 122 -0.91 5.27 -5.11
CA THR A 122 0.24 4.37 -5.00
C THR A 122 -0.24 2.94 -4.74
N LEU A 123 0.40 1.97 -5.38
CA LEU A 123 0.30 0.55 -5.08
C LEU A 123 1.69 0.06 -4.63
N GLU A 124 1.77 -0.56 -3.47
CA GLU A 124 3.00 -1.09 -2.88
C GLU A 124 2.83 -2.58 -2.55
N ARG A 125 3.94 -3.32 -2.54
CA ARG A 125 3.98 -4.73 -2.10
C ARG A 125 4.95 -4.90 -0.95
N TYR A 126 4.53 -5.63 0.08
CA TYR A 126 5.31 -5.89 1.29
C TYR A 126 5.47 -7.40 1.48
N ASN A 127 6.64 -7.83 1.98
CA ASN A 127 6.84 -9.20 2.41
C ASN A 127 6.25 -9.46 3.82
N ASP A 128 6.30 -10.70 4.30
CA ASP A 128 5.75 -11.08 5.63
C ASP A 128 6.45 -10.40 6.82
N PHE A 129 7.61 -9.75 6.59
CA PHE A 129 8.31 -8.97 7.62
C PHE A 129 7.86 -7.51 7.69
N GLY A 130 6.98 -7.07 6.79
CA GLY A 130 6.55 -5.68 6.70
C GLY A 130 7.51 -4.78 5.92
N ILE A 131 8.36 -5.37 5.08
CA ILE A 131 9.38 -4.65 4.31
C ILE A 131 8.93 -4.59 2.84
N LEU A 132 9.02 -3.41 2.23
CA LEU A 132 8.69 -3.19 0.83
C LEU A 132 9.49 -4.15 -0.07
N HIS A 133 8.80 -4.95 -0.86
CA HIS A 133 9.36 -6.04 -1.65
C HIS A 133 8.45 -6.35 -2.85
N GLY A 134 9.01 -6.29 -4.05
CA GLY A 134 8.30 -6.40 -5.31
C GLY A 134 8.04 -5.04 -5.95
N GLU A 135 7.02 -4.99 -6.82
CA GLU A 135 6.67 -3.79 -7.57
C GLU A 135 6.03 -2.70 -6.69
N ARG A 136 6.45 -1.46 -6.90
CA ARG A 136 5.80 -0.24 -6.43
C ARG A 136 5.41 0.61 -7.64
N THR A 137 4.15 1.02 -7.70
CA THR A 137 3.60 1.81 -8.81
C THR A 137 2.94 3.07 -8.27
N VAL A 138 3.31 4.22 -8.83
CA VAL A 138 2.73 5.54 -8.51
C VAL A 138 1.89 5.99 -9.69
N TYR A 139 0.76 6.61 -9.42
CA TYR A 139 -0.20 7.05 -10.43
C TYR A 139 -0.44 8.56 -10.34
N TYR A 140 -0.58 9.20 -11.50
CA TYR A 140 -1.12 10.54 -11.62
C TYR A 140 -2.61 10.59 -11.26
N PRO A 141 -3.17 11.77 -10.93
CA PRO A 141 -4.60 11.92 -10.63
C PRO A 141 -5.54 11.51 -11.79
N ASN A 142 -5.04 11.51 -13.03
CA ASN A 142 -5.78 11.04 -14.20
C ASN A 142 -5.85 9.50 -14.29
N GLY A 143 -5.07 8.77 -13.49
CA GLY A 143 -5.00 7.31 -13.44
C GLY A 143 -3.86 6.70 -14.27
N GLN A 144 -3.09 7.51 -15.00
CA GLN A 144 -1.90 7.05 -15.70
C GLN A 144 -0.75 6.77 -14.73
N ILE A 145 0.14 5.86 -15.09
CA ILE A 145 1.33 5.54 -14.30
C ILE A 145 2.27 6.74 -14.36
N ALA A 146 2.74 7.19 -13.20
CA ALA A 146 3.80 8.17 -13.06
C ALA A 146 5.16 7.47 -12.89
N GLU A 147 5.20 6.42 -12.07
CA GLU A 147 6.43 5.70 -11.76
C GLU A 147 6.14 4.21 -11.58
N LYS A 148 7.07 3.37 -12.01
CA LYS A 148 7.09 1.94 -11.73
C LYS A 148 8.49 1.53 -11.29
N GLN A 149 8.58 0.97 -10.10
CA GLN A 149 9.85 0.66 -9.43
C GLN A 149 9.83 -0.76 -8.88
N THR A 150 10.99 -1.41 -8.84
CA THR A 150 11.15 -2.73 -8.21
C THR A 150 11.94 -2.58 -6.91
N TYR A 151 11.43 -3.16 -5.84
CA TYR A 151 12.08 -3.19 -4.54
C TYR A 151 12.44 -4.61 -4.12
N LYS A 152 13.58 -4.75 -3.45
CA LYS A 152 13.99 -5.98 -2.77
C LYS A 152 14.42 -5.62 -1.35
N ASN A 153 13.64 -6.08 -0.38
CA ASN A 153 13.93 -5.88 1.06
C ASN A 153 14.16 -4.40 1.42
N GLY A 154 13.28 -3.53 0.93
CA GLY A 154 13.25 -2.11 1.27
C GLY A 154 14.18 -1.24 0.43
N LYS A 155 14.95 -1.83 -0.49
CA LYS A 155 15.85 -1.11 -1.40
C LYS A 155 15.38 -1.23 -2.84
N LEU A 156 15.61 -0.20 -3.65
CA LEU A 156 15.42 -0.29 -5.10
C LEU A 156 16.37 -1.36 -5.66
N ASP A 157 15.82 -2.31 -6.41
CA ASP A 157 16.58 -3.43 -6.97
C ASP A 157 15.84 -3.92 -8.21
N GLY A 158 16.36 -3.59 -9.39
CA GLY A 158 15.73 -3.79 -10.68
C GLY A 158 15.43 -2.49 -11.42
N VAL A 159 14.53 -2.56 -12.40
CA VAL A 159 14.20 -1.44 -13.28
C VAL A 159 13.31 -0.43 -12.54
N SER A 160 13.62 0.86 -12.73
CA SER A 160 12.81 2.01 -12.36
C SER A 160 12.47 2.80 -13.60
N VAL A 161 11.17 3.00 -13.83
CA VAL A 161 10.64 3.72 -14.99
C VAL A 161 9.83 4.91 -14.52
N VAL A 162 10.04 6.06 -15.15
CA VAL A 162 9.27 7.29 -14.89
C VAL A 162 8.58 7.73 -16.18
N TYR A 163 7.32 8.10 -16.07
CA TYR A 163 6.50 8.60 -17.17
C TYR A 163 6.02 10.02 -16.88
N SER A 164 5.67 10.77 -17.92
CA SER A 164 4.95 12.04 -17.81
C SER A 164 3.46 11.81 -17.55
N ASN A 165 2.76 12.89 -17.19
CA ASN A 165 1.29 12.90 -17.09
C ASN A 165 0.54 12.80 -18.44
N THR A 166 1.29 12.66 -19.53
CA THR A 166 0.80 12.38 -20.88
C THR A 166 1.28 11.01 -21.38
N ASN A 167 1.73 10.15 -20.47
CA ASN A 167 2.20 8.79 -20.73
C ASN A 167 3.46 8.70 -21.63
N VAL A 168 4.31 9.72 -21.61
CA VAL A 168 5.61 9.72 -22.28
C VAL A 168 6.66 9.14 -21.33
N LEU A 169 7.43 8.15 -21.77
CA LEU A 169 8.58 7.65 -21.01
C LEU A 169 9.59 8.77 -20.84
N LEU A 170 10.00 9.06 -19.60
CA LEU A 170 10.97 10.12 -19.26
C LEU A 170 12.31 9.55 -18.81
N SER A 171 12.29 8.42 -18.10
CA SER A 171 13.52 7.71 -17.77
C SER A 171 13.28 6.22 -17.55
N GLU A 172 14.30 5.44 -17.88
CA GLU A 172 14.40 4.03 -17.58
C GLU A 172 15.81 3.79 -17.05
N VAL A 173 15.91 3.43 -15.78
CA VAL A 173 17.18 3.24 -15.08
C VAL A 173 17.15 1.94 -14.28
N ILE A 174 18.31 1.36 -14.02
CA ILE A 174 18.44 0.13 -13.25
C ILE A 174 19.06 0.46 -11.89
N TYR A 175 18.55 -0.17 -10.84
CA TYR A 175 19.09 -0.12 -9.49
C TYR A 175 19.57 -1.50 -9.05
N VAL A 176 20.63 -1.54 -8.24
CA VAL A 176 21.09 -2.73 -7.52
C VAL A 176 21.36 -2.31 -6.08
N ASN A 177 20.70 -2.97 -5.12
CA ASN A 177 20.86 -2.66 -3.69
C ASN A 177 20.70 -1.17 -3.31
N GLY A 178 19.84 -0.44 -4.02
CA GLY A 178 19.53 0.97 -3.77
C GLY A 178 20.38 1.96 -4.56
N GLU A 179 21.39 1.51 -5.30
CA GLU A 179 22.29 2.37 -6.08
C GLU A 179 22.00 2.21 -7.58
N LEU A 180 22.07 3.30 -8.35
CA LEU A 180 22.00 3.26 -9.81
C LEU A 180 23.15 2.41 -10.35
N HIS A 181 22.79 1.48 -11.23
CA HIS A 181 23.71 0.52 -11.79
C HIS A 181 23.24 0.07 -13.17
N GLY A 182 24.15 -0.21 -14.09
CA GLY A 182 23.81 -0.68 -15.42
C GLY A 182 23.33 0.43 -16.35
N TYR A 183 22.68 0.04 -17.44
CA TYR A 183 22.33 0.95 -18.53
C TYR A 183 21.09 1.77 -18.21
N SER A 184 21.19 3.07 -18.48
CA SER A 184 20.15 4.05 -18.18
C SER A 184 19.86 4.92 -19.40
N LYS A 185 18.59 5.24 -19.60
CA LYS A 185 18.10 6.11 -20.66
C LYS A 185 17.22 7.23 -20.10
N TYR A 186 17.33 8.39 -20.72
CA TYR A 186 16.56 9.58 -20.40
C TYR A 186 15.96 10.17 -21.67
N TYR A 187 14.73 10.62 -21.55
CA TYR A 187 13.93 11.09 -22.69
C TYR A 187 13.34 12.47 -22.39
N SER A 188 13.12 13.26 -23.44
CA SER A 188 12.42 14.54 -23.36
C SER A 188 10.90 14.30 -23.24
N PRO A 189 10.12 15.32 -22.83
CA PRO A 189 8.65 15.26 -22.90
C PRO A 189 8.09 15.04 -24.31
N LYS A 190 8.90 15.16 -25.37
CA LYS A 190 8.54 14.84 -26.76
C LYS A 190 8.88 13.39 -27.15
N ALA A 191 9.25 12.55 -26.19
CA ALA A 191 9.69 11.16 -26.38
C ALA A 191 11.01 11.00 -27.15
N GLU A 192 11.84 12.05 -27.20
CA GLU A 192 13.15 11.99 -27.84
C GLU A 192 14.20 11.57 -26.83
N LEU A 193 15.10 10.63 -27.19
CA LEU A 193 16.24 10.29 -26.35
C LEU A 193 17.11 11.54 -26.15
N VAL A 194 17.46 11.86 -24.90
CA VAL A 194 18.32 13.02 -24.57
C VAL A 194 19.64 12.60 -23.95
N ALA A 195 19.68 11.46 -23.28
CA ALA A 195 20.92 10.90 -22.75
C ALA A 195 20.82 9.38 -22.53
N GLU A 196 21.94 8.70 -22.71
CA GLU A 196 22.10 7.30 -22.31
C GLU A 196 23.55 7.00 -21.90
N GLY A 197 23.70 5.99 -21.06
CA GLY A 197 25.02 5.55 -20.59
C GLY A 197 24.90 4.54 -19.46
N LEU A 198 26.04 4.15 -18.91
CA LEU A 198 26.09 3.24 -17.77
C LEU A 198 26.23 4.01 -16.46
N TYR A 199 25.58 3.49 -15.42
CA TYR A 199 25.90 3.79 -14.04
C TYR A 199 26.63 2.60 -13.39
N LYS A 200 27.51 2.92 -12.45
CA LYS A 200 28.14 1.97 -11.53
C LYS A 200 28.22 2.63 -10.16
N ASN A 201 27.42 2.13 -9.22
CA ASN A 201 27.38 2.59 -7.83
C ASN A 201 27.11 4.11 -7.77
N ASP A 202 25.97 4.52 -8.36
CA ASP A 202 25.49 5.90 -8.47
C ASP A 202 26.34 6.86 -9.32
N LYS A 203 27.45 6.40 -9.88
CA LYS A 203 28.33 7.22 -10.72
C LYS A 203 28.17 6.83 -12.18
N LYS A 204 28.22 7.83 -13.08
CA LYS A 204 28.36 7.58 -14.51
C LYS A 204 29.64 6.76 -14.74
N ASP A 205 29.54 5.75 -15.60
CA ASP A 205 30.64 4.86 -15.96
C ASP A 205 30.66 4.68 -17.48
N GLY A 206 31.85 4.52 -18.04
CA GLY A 206 32.04 4.40 -19.49
C GLY A 206 31.55 5.61 -20.30
N ILE A 207 31.24 5.37 -21.56
CA ILE A 207 30.82 6.42 -22.50
C ILE A 207 29.36 6.78 -22.26
N TRP A 208 29.13 8.07 -22.03
CA TRP A 208 27.81 8.68 -22.01
C TRP A 208 27.57 9.48 -23.28
N LYS A 209 26.38 9.30 -23.84
CA LYS A 209 25.95 9.95 -25.07
C LYS A 209 24.83 10.93 -24.76
N TYR A 210 24.88 12.11 -25.35
CA TYR A 210 23.88 13.16 -25.21
C TYR A 210 23.36 13.58 -26.57
N TYR A 211 22.06 13.80 -26.63
CA TYR A 211 21.34 14.02 -27.87
C TYR A 211 20.51 15.30 -27.80
N LYS A 212 20.39 15.97 -28.94
CA LYS A 212 19.49 17.11 -29.14
C LYS A 212 18.79 16.97 -30.47
N ASP A 213 17.46 17.12 -30.47
CA ASP A 213 16.62 16.97 -31.66
C ASP A 213 16.88 15.64 -32.41
N GLY A 214 17.07 14.56 -31.65
CA GLY A 214 17.35 13.21 -32.15
C GLY A 214 18.77 12.97 -32.68
N LYS A 215 19.67 13.96 -32.63
CA LYS A 215 21.06 13.84 -33.10
C LYS A 215 22.03 13.79 -31.92
N LEU A 216 23.02 12.92 -32.00
CA LEU A 216 24.14 12.89 -31.05
C LEU A 216 24.89 14.22 -31.12
N THR A 217 24.99 14.90 -29.99
CA THR A 217 25.69 16.20 -29.88
C THR A 217 26.95 16.12 -29.05
N GLU A 218 27.03 15.17 -28.11
CA GLU A 218 28.17 15.06 -27.21
C GLU A 218 28.35 13.61 -26.76
N GLU A 219 29.62 13.18 -26.67
CA GLU A 219 30.03 11.98 -25.97
C GLU A 219 31.03 12.35 -24.86
N LYS A 220 30.89 11.75 -23.68
CA LYS A 220 31.79 11.95 -22.55
C LYS A 220 32.17 10.60 -21.97
N ASP A 221 33.47 10.34 -21.83
CA ASP A 221 33.96 9.14 -21.15
C ASP A 221 34.10 9.38 -19.64
N PHE A 222 33.37 8.60 -18.86
CA PHE A 222 33.37 8.60 -17.40
C PHE A 222 34.07 7.36 -16.81
N THR A 223 34.82 6.61 -17.63
CA THR A 223 35.60 5.46 -17.14
C THR A 223 36.56 5.90 -16.03
N TYR A 224 36.41 5.31 -14.86
CA TYR A 224 37.33 5.58 -13.75
C TYR A 224 38.71 5.00 -14.07
N ILE A 225 39.71 5.88 -14.16
CA ILE A 225 41.12 5.50 -14.27
C ILE A 225 41.77 5.68 -12.90
N PRO A 226 42.18 4.60 -12.20
CA PRO A 226 42.89 4.71 -10.93
C PRO A 226 44.24 5.41 -11.13
N GLN A 227 44.53 6.45 -10.35
CA GLN A 227 45.78 7.23 -10.47
C GLN A 227 47.04 6.53 -9.90
N TYR A 228 46.96 5.27 -9.46
CA TYR A 228 48.11 4.56 -8.88
C TYR A 228 48.24 3.15 -9.44
N ILE A 229 49.10 3.00 -10.44
CA ILE A 229 49.80 1.73 -10.68
C ILE A 229 51.03 1.78 -9.77
N LYS A 230 51.02 1.02 -8.67
CA LYS A 230 52.26 0.77 -7.92
C LYS A 230 53.27 0.19 -8.91
N LYS A 231 54.34 0.93 -9.22
CA LYS A 231 55.56 0.32 -9.77
C LYS A 231 56.01 -0.69 -8.74
N THR A 232 55.82 -1.97 -9.05
CA THR A 232 56.40 -3.06 -8.28
C THR A 232 57.90 -3.04 -8.63
N PRO A 233 58.81 -3.12 -7.63
CA PRO A 233 60.25 -2.96 -7.84
C PRO A 233 60.85 -3.97 -8.83
#